data_AF-A0A2S8BFK6-F1
#
_entry.id   AF-A0A2S8BFK6-F1
#
_cell.length_a   1.000
_cell.length_b   1.000
_cell.length_c   1.000
_cell.angle_alpha   90.00
_cell.angle_beta   90.00
_cell.angle_gamma   90.00
#
_symmetry.space_group_name_H-M   'P 1'
#
loop_
_entity.id
_entity.type
_entity.pdbx_description
1 polymer ?
#
loop_
_entity_poly.entity_id
_entity_poly.type
_entity_poly.pdbx_seq_one_letter_code
_entity_poly.pdbx_strand_id
1 'polypeptide(L)' 'MHVNLIPLNPTPGSDWDASPKPVEREFVRRVRAHGVSCTVRDTRGREIAAACGQLAAEEG' A
#
# COMPACT_ATOMS: atom_id res chain seq x y z
N MET A 1 23.21 -1.03 -0.90
CA MET A 1 22.17 0.02 -1.04
C MET A 1 20.80 -0.64 -1.02
N HIS A 2 19.80 -0.02 -0.39
CA HIS A 2 18.45 -0.57 -0.27
C HIS A 2 17.42 0.56 -0.38
N VAL A 3 16.28 0.26 -1.00
CA VAL A 3 15.15 1.19 -1.15
C VAL A 3 13.95 0.62 -0.41
N ASN A 4 13.37 1.44 0.48
CA ASN A 4 12.11 1.11 1.14
C ASN A 4 11.00 2.00 0.56
N LEU A 5 10.17 1.42 -0.31
CA LEU A 5 9.04 2.11 -0.90
C LEU A 5 7.91 2.24 0.13
N ILE A 6 7.43 3.46 0.37
CA ILE A 6 6.33 3.74 1.29
C ILE A 6 5.16 4.29 0.46
N PRO A 7 4.05 3.54 0.32
CA PRO A 7 2.84 4.07 -0.28
C PRO A 7 2.34 5.28 0.51
N LEU A 8 1.80 6.29 -0.17
CA LEU A 8 1.28 7.48 0.50
C LEU A 8 0.16 7.07 1.47
N ASN A 9 0.25 7.55 2.71
CA ASN A 9 -0.83 7.39 3.67
C ASN A 9 -1.95 8.38 3.34
N PRO A 10 -3.24 7.96 3.38
CA PRO A 10 -4.35 8.87 3.19
C PRO A 10 -4.27 9.97 4.25
N THR A 11 -4.18 11.22 3.80
CA THR A 11 -4.06 12.40 4.65
C THR A 11 -5.25 13.32 4.37
N PRO A 12 -6.09 13.66 5.36
CA PRO A 12 -7.22 14.57 5.15
C PRO A 12 -6.77 15.89 4.53
N GLY A 13 -7.39 16.30 3.42
CA GLY A 13 -7.05 17.53 2.70
C GLY A 13 -5.86 17.42 1.74
N SER A 14 -5.29 16.23 1.52
CA SER A 14 -4.30 15.99 0.47
C SER A 14 -4.98 15.75 -0.88
N ASP A 15 -4.50 16.42 -1.93
CA ASP A 15 -4.88 16.15 -3.32
C ASP A 15 -4.28 14.83 -3.86
N TRP A 16 -3.37 14.22 -3.10
CA TRP A 16 -2.62 13.04 -3.50
C TRP A 16 -3.03 11.80 -2.70
N ASP A 17 -3.07 10.67 -3.40
CA ASP A 17 -3.38 9.35 -2.86
C ASP A 17 -2.26 8.35 -3.13
N ALA A 18 -2.36 7.15 -2.53
CA ALA A 18 -1.40 6.09 -2.80
C ALA A 18 -1.39 5.69 -4.28
N SER A 19 -0.20 5.38 -4.80
CA SER A 19 -0.10 4.82 -6.15
C SER A 19 -0.87 3.51 -6.26
N PRO A 20 -1.56 3.25 -7.40
CA PRO A 20 -2.19 1.97 -7.64
C PRO A 20 -1.20 0.81 -7.53
N LYS A 21 -1.64 -0.34 -7.00
CA LYS A 21 -0.78 -1.52 -6.81
C LYS A 21 0.00 -1.97 -8.05
N PRO A 22 -0.54 -1.91 -9.29
CA PRO A 22 0.27 -2.22 -10.48
C PRO A 22 1.46 -1.27 -10.68
N VAL A 23 1.29 0.02 -10.38
CA VAL A 23 2.34 1.04 -10.50
C VAL A 23 3.42 0.84 -9.44
N GLU A 24 3.01 0.57 -8.20
CA GLU A 24 3.90 0.21 -7.08
C GLU A 24 4.77 -1.01 -7.45
N ARG A 25 4.15 -2.07 -7.98
CA ARG A 25 4.87 -3.29 -8.40
C ARG A 25 5.87 -3.02 -9.52
N GLU A 26 5.49 -2.21 -10.51
CA GLU A 26 6.37 -1.86 -11.63
C GLU A 26 7.58 -1.05 -11.15
N PHE A 27 7.38 -0.11 -10.22
CA PHE A 27 8.48 0.63 -9.61
C PHE A 27 9.46 -0.33 -8.92
N VAL A 28 8.97 -1.24 -8.07
CA VAL A 28 9.79 -2.23 -7.38
C VAL A 28 10.56 -3.11 -8.37
N ARG A 29 9.90 -3.56 -9.43
CA ARG A 29 10.51 -4.38 -10.49
C ARG A 29 11.69 -3.65 -11.14
N ARG A 30 11.53 -2.37 -11.47
CA ARG A 30 12.59 -1.55 -12.08
C ARG A 30 13.77 -1.36 -11.13
N VAL A 31 13.52 -1.00 -9.87
CA VAL A 31 14.60 -0.83 -8.87
C VAL A 31 15.40 -2.13 -8.70
N ARG A 32 14.71 -3.27 -8.62
CA ARG A 32 15.35 -4.59 -8.52
C ARG A 32 16.12 -4.98 -9.78
N ALA A 33 15.63 -4.61 -10.96
CA ALA A 33 16.32 -4.86 -12.23
C ALA A 33 17.68 -4.14 -12.32
N HIS A 34 17.86 -3.04 -11.57
CA HIS A 34 19.14 -2.35 -11.42
C HIS A 34 20.02 -2.92 -10.29
N GLY A 35 19.69 -4.09 -9.74
CA GLY A 35 20.47 -4.73 -8.68
C GLY A 35 20.28 -4.12 -7.28
N VAL A 36 19.31 -3.23 -7.11
CA VAL A 36 19.02 -2.60 -5.81
C VAL A 36 17.89 -3.36 -5.10
N SER A 37 18.16 -3.82 -3.88
CA SER A 37 17.12 -4.43 -3.04
C SER A 37 16.01 -3.41 -2.75
N CYS A 38 14.76 -3.80 -2.98
CA CYS A 38 13.60 -2.94 -2.77
C CYS A 38 12.51 -3.70 -2.02
N THR A 39 12.03 -3.12 -0.91
CA THR A 39 10.84 -3.57 -0.17
C THR A 39 9.72 -2.55 -0.31
N VAL A 40 8.48 -3.01 -0.13
CA VAL A 40 7.33 -2.12 0.06
C VAL A 40 6.93 -2.21 1.52
N ARG A 41 6.83 -1.07 2.19
CA ARG A 41 6.30 -1.00 3.54
C ARG A 41 4.78 -1.09 3.46
N ASP A 42 4.24 -2.18 3.96
CA ASP A 42 2.80 -2.33 4.04
C ASP A 42 2.23 -1.37 5.09
N THR A 43 1.26 -0.56 4.69
CA THR A 43 0.42 0.21 5.60
C THR A 43 -0.62 -0.77 6.16
N ARG A 44 -0.23 -1.58 7.15
CA ARG A 44 -1.13 -2.48 7.91
C ARG A 44 -2.40 -1.71 8.28
N GLY A 45 -3.50 -1.95 7.55
CA GLY A 45 -4.75 -1.22 7.75
C GLY A 45 -5.67 -1.14 6.53
N ARG A 46 -5.16 -1.26 5.30
CA ARG A 46 -6.02 -1.21 4.09
C ARG A 46 -6.61 -2.56 3.66
N GLU A 47 -6.01 -3.68 4.02
CA GLU A 47 -6.56 -5.02 3.71
C GLU A 47 -7.73 -5.42 4.63
N ILE A 48 -7.83 -4.83 5.83
CA ILE A 48 -8.92 -5.09 6.78
C ILE A 48 -10.26 -4.50 6.29
N ALA A 49 -10.22 -3.54 5.37
CA ALA A 49 -11.42 -2.99 4.72
C ALA A 49 -11.84 -3.77 3.46
N ALA A 50 -11.00 -4.68 2.95
CA ALA A 50 -11.28 -5.48 1.75
C ALA A 50 -11.87 -6.87 2.07
N ALA A 51 -11.89 -7.27 3.35
CA ALA A 51 -12.68 -8.42 3.82
C ALA A 51 -14.10 -7.96 4.16
N CYS A 52 -14.94 -7.83 3.13
CA CYS A 52 -16.38 -7.66 3.32
C CYS A 52 -16.95 -8.94 3.94
N GLY A 53 -17.38 -8.87 5.20
CA GLY A 53 -18.31 -9.83 5.80
C GLY A 53 -17.91 -10.36 7.17
N GLN A 54 -17.94 -9.52 8.22
CA GLN A 54 -18.08 -10.08 9.57
C GLN A 54 -18.59 -9.16 10.70
N LEU A 55 -19.20 -7.99 10.43
CA LEU A 55 -19.89 -7.22 11.48
C LEU A 55 -21.16 -6.55 10.94
N ALA A 56 -22.11 -7.39 10.53
CA ALA A 56 -23.53 -7.04 10.50
C ALA A 56 -24.23 -7.98 11.51
N ALA A 57 -24.13 -7.63 12.80
CA ALA A 57 -24.84 -8.19 13.96
C ALA A 57 -24.14 -7.60 15.21
N GLU A 58 -24.73 -6.88 16.15
CA GLU A 58 -26.10 -6.50 16.47
C GLU A 58 -25.99 -5.16 17.23
N GLU A 59 -26.70 -4.12 16.80
CA GLU A 59 -27.20 -3.13 17.76
C GLU A 59 -28.48 -3.71 18.33
N GLY A 60 -28.43 -4.04 19.62
CA GLY A 60 -29.54 -4.44 20.48
C GLY A 60 -29.22 -4.03 21.90
#